data_AF-A0A8E1ZYJ8-F1
#
_entry.id   AF-A0A8E1ZYJ8-F1
#
_cell.length_a   1.000
_cell.length_b   1.000
_cell.length_c   1.000
_cell.angle_alpha   90.00
_cell.angle_beta   90.00
_cell.angle_gamma   90.00
#
_symmetry.space_group_name_H-M   'P 1'
#
loop_
_entity.id
_entity.type
_entity.pdbx_description
1 polymer ?
#
loop_
_entity_poly.entity_id
_entity_poly.type
_entity_poly.pdbx_seq_one_letter_code
_entity_poly.pdbx_strand_id
1 'polypeptide(L)'
;MKKIDYFIFTLITLIFSYLFSGPLSYILYYQEQHHLFLFGNANLSKHLIIQGGPLSYMTDFVIQFFYYPWVGSILFALLISFQYLITSLLCKHITRKADSLQLSLLPALYFLICYESVEFPVSWIVGVLLGLLVIWAIVCIPFRYFRWLTAVLLLAVLIYSAGPLIVLVTLLIVAVPCFFARFVTHHIKNDKTILLFSLPVLLLYAGVTFYFFVHSYSTRERQMIEAGKCVKEKDWNGVLAISARYQGTNQLFSYFTNMALYHKGRMPYDLFKYAQPAGVESLYFPWKSDSRQSEYGHFIYEELGYLNEAHRWAFEAMVVFGETAPNLTNLIRYNIANNRPLVAQRFINILKQSLFYKKEAIAYERMLPSGKVPGLKALSHQEGKPARFANVMNLGPELRYLCERDSSDRMAFEYLMSDLLLSNQVVRFVENLGRIRAFSYPALPTLYEEALYIYKLGVDEKTFNSLGFNVSKQTVNRFNAYYKLLKSGNMQLLKEQFGDTYWYYLNFTSPYGSKIINK
;
A
#
# COMPACT_ATOMS: atom_id res chain seq x y z
N MET A 1 -24.08 -8.67 37.89
CA MET A 1 -23.65 -7.76 36.79
C MET A 1 -22.13 -7.45 36.70
N LYS A 2 -21.30 -7.52 37.76
CA LYS A 2 -19.85 -7.14 37.70
C LYS A 2 -19.00 -7.89 36.65
N LYS A 3 -19.42 -9.06 36.18
CA LYS A 3 -18.67 -9.89 35.22
C LYS A 3 -19.05 -9.68 33.75
N ILE A 4 -20.16 -8.98 33.46
CA ILE A 4 -20.66 -8.83 32.08
C ILE A 4 -19.72 -7.94 31.25
N ASP A 5 -19.24 -6.82 31.78
CA ASP A 5 -18.35 -5.95 30.99
C ASP A 5 -17.02 -6.63 30.70
N TYR A 6 -16.47 -7.40 31.66
CA TYR A 6 -15.25 -8.19 31.41
C TYR A 6 -15.48 -9.30 30.39
N PHE A 7 -16.66 -9.92 30.39
CA PHE A 7 -17.02 -10.91 29.37
C PHE A 7 -17.12 -10.27 27.99
N ILE A 8 -17.86 -9.15 27.86
CA ILE A 8 -18.00 -8.42 26.60
C ILE A 8 -16.62 -7.94 26.11
N PHE A 9 -15.81 -7.35 26.99
CA PHE A 9 -14.43 -6.93 26.71
C PHE A 9 -13.59 -8.09 26.15
N THR A 10 -13.62 -9.26 26.80
CA THR A 10 -12.87 -10.43 26.34
C THR A 10 -13.37 -10.92 24.98
N LEU A 11 -14.70 -10.96 24.80
CA LEU A 11 -15.32 -11.38 23.55
C LEU A 11 -14.95 -10.46 22.38
N ILE A 12 -15.10 -9.14 22.53
CA ILE A 12 -14.75 -8.19 21.46
C ILE A 12 -13.24 -8.17 21.20
N THR A 13 -12.41 -8.35 22.23
CA THR A 13 -10.94 -8.45 22.05
C THR A 13 -10.58 -9.65 21.17
N LEU A 14 -11.19 -10.81 21.42
CA LEU A 14 -10.96 -12.01 20.62
C LEU A 14 -11.46 -11.84 19.18
N ILE A 15 -12.66 -11.28 18.99
CA ILE A 15 -13.23 -11.03 17.66
C ILE A 15 -12.37 -10.04 16.88
N PHE A 16 -12.01 -8.90 17.47
CA PHE A 16 -11.20 -7.89 16.81
C PHE A 16 -9.79 -8.41 16.52
N SER A 17 -9.18 -9.17 17.44
CA SER A 17 -7.88 -9.79 17.20
C SER A 17 -7.94 -10.75 16.01
N TYR A 18 -9.02 -11.53 15.88
CA TYR A 18 -9.22 -12.38 14.71
C TYR A 18 -9.35 -11.56 13.42
N LEU A 19 -10.16 -10.50 13.41
CA LEU A 19 -10.33 -9.62 12.25
C LEU A 19 -9.01 -8.95 11.82
N PHE A 20 -8.25 -8.41 12.76
CA PHE A 20 -6.94 -7.79 12.47
C PHE A 20 -5.84 -8.81 12.18
N SER A 21 -6.00 -10.09 12.54
CA SER A 21 -5.06 -11.15 12.11
C SER A 21 -5.37 -11.68 10.71
N GLY A 22 -6.61 -11.53 10.25
CA GLY A 22 -7.08 -12.04 8.96
C GLY A 22 -7.42 -10.91 8.00
N PRO A 23 -8.71 -10.59 7.80
CA PRO A 23 -9.16 -9.69 6.74
C PRO A 23 -8.60 -8.27 6.82
N LEU A 24 -8.33 -7.73 8.03
CA LEU A 24 -7.83 -6.37 8.25
C LEU A 24 -6.30 -6.32 8.50
N SER A 25 -5.58 -7.43 8.30
CA SER A 25 -4.13 -7.49 8.57
C SER A 25 -3.30 -6.52 7.73
N TYR A 26 -3.78 -6.17 6.52
CA TYR A 26 -3.14 -5.22 5.63
C TYR A 26 -3.04 -3.80 6.22
N ILE A 27 -3.93 -3.45 7.16
CA ILE A 27 -4.00 -2.12 7.77
C ILE A 27 -2.83 -1.93 8.73
N LEU A 28 -2.57 -2.93 9.57
CA LEU A 28 -1.43 -2.90 10.50
C LEU A 28 -0.11 -2.83 9.73
N TYR A 29 0.01 -3.61 8.66
CA TYR A 29 1.15 -3.54 7.76
C TYR A 29 1.30 -2.15 7.13
N TYR A 30 0.22 -1.57 6.60
CA TYR A 30 0.27 -0.23 6.02
C TYR A 30 0.73 0.83 7.03
N GLN A 31 0.13 0.84 8.23
CA GLN A 31 0.47 1.81 9.27
C GLN A 31 1.94 1.68 9.71
N GLU A 32 2.44 0.46 9.86
CA GLU A 32 3.83 0.18 10.21
C GLU A 32 4.81 0.69 9.15
N GLN A 33 4.49 0.54 7.86
CA GLN A 33 5.33 1.00 6.77
C GLN A 33 5.42 2.54 6.67
N HIS A 34 4.44 3.25 7.23
CA HIS A 34 4.32 4.71 7.15
C HIS A 34 4.73 5.47 8.42
N HIS A 35 5.07 4.77 9.50
CA HIS A 35 5.49 5.39 10.76
C HIS A 35 6.79 4.76 11.27
N LEU A 36 7.69 5.58 11.80
CA LEU A 36 8.94 5.10 12.40
C LEU A 36 9.18 5.74 13.76
N PHE A 37 9.13 4.92 14.80
CA PHE A 37 9.50 5.37 16.14
C PHE A 37 11.02 5.32 16.34
N LEU A 38 11.59 6.44 16.79
CA LEU A 38 13.01 6.58 17.11
C LEU A 38 13.19 6.95 18.59
N PHE A 39 14.06 6.23 19.29
CA PHE A 39 14.35 6.46 20.71
C PHE A 39 15.28 7.66 20.99
N GLY A 40 15.81 8.31 19.95
CA GLY A 40 16.74 9.44 20.11
C GLY A 40 16.09 10.68 20.72
N ASN A 41 16.85 11.40 21.56
CA ASN A 41 16.40 12.64 22.20
C ASN A 41 15.93 13.71 21.19
N ALA A 42 16.57 13.79 20.02
CA ALA A 42 16.17 14.70 18.96
C ALA A 42 14.75 14.42 18.44
N ASN A 43 14.37 13.13 18.34
CA ASN A 43 13.03 12.74 17.94
C ASN A 43 12.00 13.13 19.02
N LEU A 44 12.31 12.87 20.29
CA LEU A 44 11.44 13.28 21.40
C LEU A 44 11.26 14.80 21.45
N SER A 45 12.33 15.59 21.36
CA SER A 45 12.24 17.05 21.40
C SER A 45 11.42 17.63 20.25
N LYS A 46 11.56 17.08 19.04
CA LYS A 46 10.78 17.48 17.86
C LYS A 46 9.27 17.34 18.11
N HIS A 47 8.87 16.25 18.79
CA HIS A 47 7.47 15.97 19.09
C HIS A 47 6.92 16.78 20.28
N LEU A 48 7.73 17.09 21.30
CA LEU A 48 7.24 17.83 22.48
C LEU A 48 6.94 19.31 22.21
N ILE A 49 7.62 19.92 21.23
CA ILE A 49 7.50 21.35 20.92
C ILE A 49 6.21 21.67 20.13
N ILE A 50 5.71 20.72 19.36
CA ILE A 50 4.57 20.93 18.47
C ILE A 50 3.29 20.48 19.18
N GLN A 51 2.22 21.29 19.09
CA GLN A 51 0.90 20.90 19.59
C GLN A 51 0.42 19.61 18.89
N GLY A 52 -0.10 18.65 19.66
CA GLY A 52 -0.45 17.32 19.14
C GLY A 52 0.73 16.34 19.02
N GLY A 53 1.97 16.84 19.09
CA GLY A 53 3.17 16.04 18.90
C GLY A 53 3.42 14.98 20.00
N PRO A 54 3.12 15.21 21.30
CA PRO A 54 3.23 14.15 22.31
C PRO A 54 2.32 12.96 22.02
N LEU A 55 1.08 13.20 21.52
CA LEU A 55 0.19 12.11 21.10
C LEU A 55 0.75 11.38 19.88
N SER A 56 1.28 12.11 18.90
CA SER A 56 1.95 11.51 17.73
C SER A 56 3.10 10.60 18.16
N TYR A 57 3.96 11.04 19.08
CA TYR A 57 5.06 10.25 19.62
C TYR A 57 4.59 8.97 20.31
N MET A 58 3.53 9.04 21.11
CA MET A 58 2.91 7.85 21.71
C MET A 58 2.28 6.92 20.67
N THR A 59 1.72 7.50 19.62
CA THR A 59 1.11 6.75 18.51
C THR A 59 2.18 5.98 17.74
N ASP A 60 3.29 6.62 17.37
CA ASP A 60 4.43 5.96 16.71
C ASP A 60 5.00 4.84 17.60
N PHE A 61 5.08 5.07 18.91
CA PHE A 61 5.51 4.06 19.87
C PHE A 61 4.58 2.84 19.88
N VAL A 62 3.28 3.01 19.70
CA VAL A 62 2.33 1.91 19.58
C VAL A 62 2.46 1.21 18.23
N ILE A 63 2.51 1.98 17.14
CA ILE A 63 2.57 1.45 15.77
C ILE A 63 3.82 0.61 15.54
N GLN A 64 4.95 0.89 16.18
CA GLN A 64 6.16 0.09 15.98
C GLN A 64 5.93 -1.41 16.26
N PHE A 65 5.01 -1.77 17.16
CA PHE A 65 4.70 -3.17 17.48
C PHE A 65 3.89 -3.89 16.39
N PHE A 66 3.34 -3.14 15.42
CA PHE A 66 2.69 -3.71 14.23
C PHE A 66 3.70 -4.40 13.29
N TYR A 67 5.01 -4.23 13.54
CA TYR A 67 6.08 -4.98 12.89
C TYR A 67 5.87 -6.50 12.96
N TYR A 68 5.34 -7.00 14.09
CA TYR A 68 4.93 -8.39 14.22
C TYR A 68 3.41 -8.51 14.08
N PRO A 69 2.89 -9.14 13.00
CA PRO A 69 1.45 -9.14 12.72
C PRO A 69 0.59 -9.63 13.89
N TRP A 70 0.95 -10.75 14.53
CA TRP A 70 0.19 -11.32 15.64
C TRP A 70 0.18 -10.43 16.89
N VAL A 71 1.31 -9.80 17.22
CA VAL A 71 1.41 -8.86 18.35
C VAL A 71 0.59 -7.60 18.04
N GLY A 72 0.73 -7.07 16.83
CA GLY A 72 -0.01 -5.91 16.36
C GLY A 72 -1.52 -6.11 16.41
N SER A 73 -2.03 -7.26 15.93
CA SER A 73 -3.46 -7.56 15.95
C SER A 73 -4.02 -7.61 17.37
N ILE A 74 -3.31 -8.25 18.30
CA ILE A 74 -3.74 -8.32 19.71
C ILE A 74 -3.68 -6.95 20.37
N LEU A 75 -2.57 -6.21 20.18
CA LEU A 75 -2.40 -4.87 20.75
C LEU A 75 -3.48 -3.92 20.25
N PHE A 76 -3.75 -3.91 18.94
CA PHE A 76 -4.75 -3.03 18.35
C PHE A 76 -6.17 -3.39 18.78
N ALA A 77 -6.49 -4.69 18.84
CA ALA A 77 -7.76 -5.17 19.40
C ALA A 77 -7.94 -4.75 20.86
N LEU A 78 -6.88 -4.82 21.68
CA LEU A 78 -6.90 -4.35 23.07
C LEU A 78 -7.14 -2.84 23.15
N LEU A 79 -6.45 -2.03 22.34
CA LEU A 79 -6.64 -0.58 22.31
C LEU A 79 -8.11 -0.19 22.02
N ILE A 80 -8.78 -0.90 21.10
CA ILE A 80 -10.20 -0.68 20.79
C ILE A 80 -11.08 -1.16 21.95
N SER A 81 -10.81 -2.35 22.47
CA SER A 81 -11.64 -2.98 23.50
C SER A 81 -11.54 -2.25 24.85
N PHE A 82 -10.39 -1.64 25.17
CA PHE A 82 -10.23 -0.84 26.38
C PHE A 82 -11.10 0.42 26.38
N GLN A 83 -11.44 0.97 25.21
CA GLN A 83 -12.40 2.08 25.12
C GLN A 83 -13.74 1.70 25.75
N TYR A 84 -14.22 0.50 25.45
CA TYR A 84 -15.46 -0.03 26.03
C TYR A 84 -15.32 -0.25 27.53
N LEU A 85 -14.28 -0.96 27.97
CA LEU A 85 -14.14 -1.36 29.37
C LEU A 85 -14.00 -0.12 30.28
N ILE A 86 -13.12 0.81 29.93
CA ILE A 86 -12.88 2.01 30.76
C ILE A 86 -14.14 2.88 30.80
N THR A 87 -14.82 3.08 29.67
CA THR A 87 -16.06 3.87 29.62
C THR A 87 -17.18 3.24 30.45
N SER A 88 -17.37 1.92 30.38
CA SER A 88 -18.37 1.21 31.19
C SER A 88 -18.06 1.32 32.70
N LEU A 89 -16.78 1.17 33.08
CA LEU A 89 -16.36 1.32 34.48
C LEU A 89 -16.50 2.78 34.97
N LEU A 90 -16.17 3.78 34.13
CA LEU A 90 -16.39 5.20 34.44
C LEU A 90 -17.87 5.49 34.67
N CYS A 91 -18.73 4.99 33.79
CA CYS A 91 -20.18 5.15 33.92
C CYS A 91 -20.68 4.60 35.26
N LYS A 92 -20.25 3.39 35.65
CA LYS A 92 -20.59 2.78 36.94
C LYS A 92 -20.05 3.59 38.11
N HIS A 93 -18.84 4.10 38.03
CA HIS A 93 -18.23 4.87 39.11
C HIS A 93 -18.93 6.23 39.30
N ILE A 94 -19.24 6.94 38.21
CA ILE A 94 -19.82 8.29 38.23
C ILE A 94 -21.32 8.27 38.57
N THR A 95 -22.06 7.26 38.12
CA THR A 95 -23.52 7.19 38.28
C THR A 95 -23.98 6.24 39.39
N ARG A 96 -23.10 5.34 39.85
CA ARG A 96 -23.42 4.18 40.72
C ARG A 96 -24.46 3.21 40.12
N LYS A 97 -24.77 3.35 38.83
CA LYS A 97 -25.72 2.53 38.09
C LYS A 97 -25.01 1.83 36.93
N ALA A 98 -25.54 0.71 36.48
CA ALA A 98 -24.99 0.00 35.33
C ALA A 98 -25.46 0.62 34.02
N ASP A 99 -24.59 0.57 33.01
CA ASP A 99 -24.95 0.86 31.61
C ASP A 99 -25.78 -0.31 31.05
N SER A 100 -27.10 -0.25 31.20
CA SER A 100 -28.01 -1.35 30.82
C SER A 100 -28.08 -1.58 29.31
N LEU A 101 -27.91 -0.53 28.53
CA LEU A 101 -27.96 -0.57 27.06
C LEU A 101 -26.58 -0.84 26.44
N GLN A 102 -25.52 -0.90 27.24
CA GLN A 102 -24.14 -1.08 26.77
C GLN A 102 -23.74 0.00 25.75
N LEU A 103 -24.18 1.25 25.96
CA LEU A 103 -23.86 2.38 25.08
C LEU A 103 -22.34 2.65 25.04
N SER A 104 -21.64 2.27 26.10
CA SER A 104 -20.17 2.29 26.17
C SER A 104 -19.51 1.46 25.07
N LEU A 105 -20.23 0.53 24.42
CA LEU A 105 -19.72 -0.33 23.35
C LEU A 105 -19.70 0.37 21.99
N LEU A 106 -20.58 1.36 21.77
CA LEU A 106 -20.72 2.06 20.48
C LEU A 106 -19.40 2.66 19.96
N PRO A 107 -18.56 3.33 20.77
CA PRO A 107 -17.29 3.87 20.29
C PRO A 107 -16.33 2.79 19.80
N ALA A 108 -16.28 1.63 20.47
CA ALA A 108 -15.42 0.52 20.06
C ALA A 108 -15.87 -0.08 18.71
N LEU A 109 -17.18 -0.23 18.51
CA LEU A 109 -17.75 -0.70 17.24
C LEU A 109 -17.59 0.34 16.12
N TYR A 110 -17.74 1.63 16.43
CA TYR A 110 -17.50 2.71 15.48
C TYR A 110 -16.03 2.75 15.04
N PHE A 111 -15.08 2.63 15.98
CA PHE A 111 -13.67 2.55 15.65
C PHE A 111 -13.35 1.34 14.77
N LEU A 112 -13.98 0.18 14.99
CA LEU A 112 -13.80 -0.98 14.10
C LEU A 112 -14.14 -0.63 12.65
N ILE A 113 -15.27 0.05 12.42
CA ILE A 113 -15.71 0.46 11.08
C ILE A 113 -14.76 1.50 10.48
N CYS A 114 -14.34 2.50 11.26
CA CYS A 114 -13.39 3.52 10.79
C CYS A 114 -12.05 2.92 10.39
N TYR A 115 -11.54 1.94 11.16
CA TYR A 115 -10.30 1.23 10.87
C TYR A 115 -10.46 0.11 9.83
N GLU A 116 -11.49 0.15 8.97
CA GLU A 116 -11.49 -0.60 7.70
C GLU A 116 -10.66 0.11 6.62
N SER A 117 -10.53 1.43 6.72
CA SER A 117 -9.70 2.25 5.83
C SER A 117 -8.34 2.52 6.45
N VAL A 118 -7.28 2.50 5.64
CA VAL A 118 -5.94 2.88 6.09
C VAL A 118 -5.76 4.38 6.32
N GLU A 119 -6.69 5.20 5.80
CA GLU A 119 -6.63 6.66 5.93
C GLU A 119 -7.01 7.13 7.34
N PHE A 120 -7.72 6.31 8.12
CA PHE A 120 -8.15 6.71 9.46
C PHE A 120 -6.97 6.67 10.46
N PRO A 121 -6.60 7.80 11.09
CA PRO A 121 -5.38 7.87 11.90
C PRO A 121 -5.45 7.04 13.18
N VAL A 122 -4.37 6.32 13.49
CA VAL A 122 -4.20 5.58 14.76
C VAL A 122 -4.10 6.52 15.98
N SER A 123 -3.78 7.80 15.77
CA SER A 123 -3.72 8.78 16.86
C SER A 123 -5.06 8.99 17.55
N TRP A 124 -6.19 8.78 16.86
CA TRP A 124 -7.52 8.89 17.45
C TRP A 124 -7.76 7.86 18.56
N ILE A 125 -7.45 6.59 18.31
CA ILE A 125 -7.67 5.55 19.31
C ILE A 125 -6.74 5.71 20.51
N VAL A 126 -5.47 6.07 20.27
CA VAL A 126 -4.50 6.33 21.34
C VAL A 126 -4.92 7.55 22.16
N GLY A 127 -5.36 8.62 21.49
CA GLY A 127 -5.77 9.87 22.11
C GLY A 127 -7.03 9.74 22.95
N VAL A 128 -8.06 9.06 22.43
CA VAL A 128 -9.29 8.79 23.21
C VAL A 128 -8.99 7.88 24.39
N LEU A 129 -8.14 6.85 24.23
CA LEU A 129 -7.74 6.00 25.36
C LEU A 129 -7.06 6.81 26.47
N LEU A 130 -6.11 7.67 26.08
CA LEU A 130 -5.41 8.54 27.01
C LEU A 130 -6.37 9.52 27.70
N GLY A 131 -7.32 10.09 26.95
CA GLY A 131 -8.38 10.93 27.51
C GLY A 131 -9.25 10.20 28.54
N LEU A 132 -9.66 8.96 28.25
CA LEU A 132 -10.43 8.14 29.20
C LEU A 132 -9.63 7.84 30.47
N LEU A 133 -8.33 7.55 30.35
CA LEU A 133 -7.44 7.33 31.50
C LEU A 133 -7.26 8.62 32.34
N VAL A 134 -7.17 9.79 31.70
CA VAL A 134 -7.13 11.08 32.39
C VAL A 134 -8.43 11.34 33.17
N ILE A 135 -9.59 11.10 32.55
CA ILE A 135 -10.89 11.23 33.22
C ILE A 135 -10.97 10.25 34.40
N TRP A 136 -10.52 9.01 34.23
CA TRP A 136 -10.44 8.02 35.29
C TRP A 136 -9.60 8.53 36.47
N ALA A 137 -8.39 9.02 36.20
CA ALA A 137 -7.50 9.57 37.23
C ALA A 137 -8.16 10.73 37.99
N ILE A 138 -8.84 11.65 37.29
CA ILE A 138 -9.57 12.78 37.90
C ILE A 138 -10.70 12.29 38.80
N VAL A 139 -11.48 11.30 38.35
CA VAL A 139 -12.64 10.78 39.09
C VAL A 139 -12.21 10.04 40.37
N CYS A 140 -11.03 9.42 40.38
CA CYS A 140 -10.48 8.74 41.56
C CYS A 140 -10.07 9.68 42.71
N ILE A 141 -9.98 11.00 42.48
CA ILE A 141 -9.55 11.95 43.51
C ILE A 141 -10.71 12.25 44.47
N PRO A 142 -10.58 11.96 45.78
CA PRO A 142 -11.68 12.07 46.72
C PRO A 142 -12.02 13.53 47.09
N PHE A 143 -11.01 14.41 47.19
CA PHE A 143 -11.18 15.78 47.65
C PHE A 143 -11.66 16.71 46.54
N ARG A 144 -12.78 17.40 46.75
CA ARG A 144 -13.44 18.22 45.72
C ARG A 144 -12.55 19.32 45.16
N TYR A 145 -11.83 20.06 46.00
CA TYR A 145 -10.96 21.16 45.56
C TYR A 145 -9.79 20.65 44.72
N PHE A 146 -9.03 19.67 45.25
CA PHE A 146 -7.91 19.06 44.53
C PHE A 146 -8.35 18.46 43.20
N ARG A 147 -9.51 17.79 43.15
CA ARG A 147 -10.07 17.23 41.91
C ARG A 147 -10.30 18.30 40.83
N TRP A 148 -10.85 19.46 41.19
CA TRP A 148 -11.05 20.54 40.21
C TRP A 148 -9.73 21.13 39.72
N LEU A 149 -8.77 21.37 40.63
CA LEU A 149 -7.44 21.85 40.27
C LEU A 149 -6.73 20.88 39.32
N THR A 150 -6.70 19.58 39.65
CA THR A 150 -6.09 18.56 38.81
C THR A 150 -6.84 18.38 37.49
N ALA A 151 -8.18 18.52 37.48
CA ALA A 151 -8.96 18.42 36.25
C ALA A 151 -8.57 19.52 35.26
N VAL A 152 -8.46 20.77 35.72
CA VAL A 152 -8.05 21.89 34.86
C VAL A 152 -6.65 21.67 34.32
N LEU A 153 -5.69 21.27 35.16
CA LEU A 153 -4.31 21.02 34.75
C LEU A 153 -4.20 19.86 33.74
N LEU A 154 -4.80 18.70 34.04
CA LEU A 154 -4.71 17.54 33.17
C LEU A 154 -5.48 17.73 31.86
N LEU A 155 -6.61 18.43 31.87
CA LEU A 155 -7.33 18.78 30.64
C LEU A 155 -6.53 19.77 29.79
N ALA A 156 -5.87 20.77 30.39
CA ALA A 156 -5.01 21.69 29.65
C ALA A 156 -3.85 20.95 28.97
N VAL A 157 -3.19 20.04 29.71
CA VAL A 157 -2.14 19.16 29.16
C VAL A 157 -2.69 18.29 28.03
N LEU A 158 -3.88 17.71 28.21
CA LEU A 158 -4.50 16.86 27.21
C LEU A 158 -4.86 17.63 25.93
N ILE A 159 -5.37 18.85 26.05
CA ILE A 159 -5.68 19.72 24.90
C ILE A 159 -4.41 20.09 24.14
N TYR A 160 -3.30 20.35 24.84
CA TYR A 160 -2.02 20.57 24.19
C TYR A 160 -1.49 19.30 23.50
N SER A 161 -1.58 18.15 24.17
CA SER A 161 -0.99 16.89 23.69
C SER A 161 -1.78 16.22 22.57
N ALA A 162 -3.12 16.27 22.63
CA ALA A 162 -4.02 15.52 21.76
C ALA A 162 -4.96 16.42 20.93
N GLY A 163 -5.05 17.71 21.26
CA GLY A 163 -5.97 18.64 20.60
C GLY A 163 -7.38 18.65 21.22
N PRO A 164 -8.12 19.77 21.07
CA PRO A 164 -9.41 19.96 21.73
C PRO A 164 -10.51 19.02 21.22
N LEU A 165 -10.44 18.59 19.96
CA LEU A 165 -11.45 17.72 19.36
C LEU A 165 -11.45 16.32 19.99
N ILE A 166 -10.27 15.73 20.23
CA ILE A 166 -10.16 14.43 20.92
C ILE A 166 -10.73 14.53 22.34
N VAL A 167 -10.47 15.63 23.05
CA VAL A 167 -11.04 15.86 24.38
C VAL A 167 -12.56 15.94 24.34
N LEU A 168 -13.12 16.70 23.40
CA LEU A 168 -14.57 16.80 23.23
C LEU A 168 -15.21 15.44 22.94
N VAL A 169 -14.65 14.67 22.00
CA VAL A 169 -15.12 13.32 21.67
C VAL A 169 -15.05 12.40 22.89
N THR A 170 -13.93 12.44 23.63
CA THR A 170 -13.76 11.64 24.86
C THR A 170 -14.83 11.99 25.91
N LEU A 171 -15.10 13.28 26.11
CA LEU A 171 -16.15 13.72 27.04
C LEU A 171 -17.53 13.24 26.61
N LEU A 172 -17.85 13.28 25.31
CA LEU A 172 -19.11 12.76 24.77
C LEU A 172 -19.25 11.24 24.96
N ILE A 173 -18.17 10.49 24.72
CA ILE A 173 -18.09 9.04 24.92
C ILE A 173 -18.45 8.67 26.37
N VAL A 174 -18.00 9.46 27.36
CA VAL A 174 -18.34 9.24 28.77
C VAL A 174 -19.73 9.79 29.13
N ALA A 175 -20.09 10.96 28.61
CA ALA A 175 -21.32 11.66 28.96
C ALA A 175 -22.58 10.92 28.51
N VAL A 176 -22.58 10.33 27.31
CA VAL A 176 -23.76 9.64 26.75
C VAL A 176 -24.17 8.44 27.62
N PRO A 177 -23.30 7.44 27.89
CA PRO A 177 -23.65 6.34 28.79
C PRO A 177 -24.02 6.83 30.18
N CYS A 178 -23.31 7.83 30.73
CA CYS A 178 -23.61 8.37 32.06
C CYS A 178 -24.99 9.05 32.14
N PHE A 179 -25.38 9.79 31.10
CA PHE A 179 -26.69 10.45 31.02
C PHE A 179 -27.81 9.41 30.97
N PHE A 180 -27.71 8.44 30.06
CA PHE A 180 -28.69 7.35 29.95
C PHE A 180 -28.75 6.50 31.22
N ALA A 181 -27.60 6.16 31.81
CA ALA A 181 -27.54 5.43 33.08
C ALA A 181 -28.09 6.24 34.26
N ARG A 182 -28.25 7.57 34.19
CA ARG A 182 -28.92 8.33 35.26
C ARG A 182 -30.42 8.41 35.05
N PHE A 183 -30.86 8.75 33.84
CA PHE A 183 -32.26 9.05 33.51
C PHE A 183 -33.09 7.81 33.18
N VAL A 184 -32.58 6.87 32.37
CA VAL A 184 -33.37 5.77 31.81
C VAL A 184 -33.43 4.56 32.75
N THR A 185 -32.33 4.21 33.40
CA THR A 185 -32.25 3.04 34.29
C THR A 185 -32.91 3.25 35.65
N HIS A 186 -33.46 4.43 35.96
CA HIS A 186 -34.26 4.63 37.17
C HIS A 186 -35.48 3.69 37.22
N HIS A 187 -35.98 3.25 36.05
CA HIS A 187 -37.15 2.40 35.90
C HIS A 187 -36.86 0.88 35.89
N ILE A 188 -35.59 0.46 35.88
CA ILE A 188 -35.21 -0.96 35.70
C ILE A 188 -34.44 -1.44 36.95
N LYS A 189 -35.12 -2.14 37.86
CA LYS A 189 -34.54 -2.60 39.15
C LYS A 189 -34.06 -4.05 39.18
N ASN A 190 -34.43 -4.89 38.20
CA ASN A 190 -34.19 -6.34 38.25
C ASN A 190 -33.08 -6.79 37.27
N ASP A 191 -32.11 -7.57 37.75
CA ASP A 191 -30.99 -8.10 36.94
C ASP A 191 -31.47 -8.93 35.74
N LYS A 192 -32.58 -9.68 35.89
CA LYS A 192 -33.17 -10.47 34.80
C LYS A 192 -33.77 -9.60 33.69
N THR A 193 -34.39 -8.47 34.04
CA THR A 193 -34.97 -7.57 33.04
C THR A 193 -33.89 -6.80 32.31
N ILE A 194 -32.80 -6.42 32.98
CA ILE A 194 -31.63 -5.81 32.32
C ILE A 194 -31.05 -6.75 31.26
N LEU A 195 -30.90 -8.05 31.59
CA LEU A 195 -30.36 -9.02 30.64
C LEU A 195 -31.30 -9.22 29.43
N LEU A 196 -32.61 -9.31 29.69
CA LEU A 196 -33.65 -9.42 28.65
C LEU A 196 -33.66 -8.23 27.68
N PHE A 197 -33.43 -7.00 28.16
CA PHE A 197 -33.35 -5.81 27.30
C PHE A 197 -31.99 -5.63 26.64
N SER A 198 -30.89 -6.05 27.28
CA SER A 198 -29.53 -5.88 26.73
C SER A 198 -29.26 -6.80 25.54
N LEU A 199 -29.82 -8.01 25.53
CA LEU A 199 -29.54 -8.99 24.48
C LEU A 199 -30.05 -8.55 23.08
N PRO A 200 -31.30 -8.08 22.90
CA PRO A 200 -31.76 -7.53 21.62
C PRO A 200 -30.94 -6.32 21.17
N VAL A 201 -30.51 -5.46 22.09
CA VAL A 201 -29.69 -4.29 21.79
C VAL A 201 -28.29 -4.68 21.31
N LEU A 202 -27.66 -5.67 21.97
CA LEU A 202 -26.38 -6.22 21.53
C LEU A 202 -26.49 -6.90 20.16
N LEU A 203 -27.58 -7.62 19.90
CA LEU A 203 -27.84 -8.21 18.58
C LEU A 203 -28.04 -7.13 17.51
N LEU A 204 -28.75 -6.04 17.84
CA LEU A 204 -28.90 -4.88 16.96
C LEU A 204 -27.53 -4.25 16.66
N TYR A 205 -26.69 -4.03 17.68
CA TYR A 205 -25.36 -3.47 17.50
C TYR A 205 -24.47 -4.37 16.63
N ALA A 206 -24.50 -5.68 16.87
CA ALA A 206 -23.79 -6.65 16.05
C ALA A 206 -24.29 -6.63 14.60
N GLY A 207 -25.60 -6.62 14.38
CA GLY A 207 -26.21 -6.57 13.04
C GLY A 207 -25.89 -5.28 12.27
N VAL A 208 -25.98 -4.13 12.93
CA VAL A 208 -25.65 -2.82 12.35
C VAL A 208 -24.15 -2.73 12.04
N THR A 209 -23.30 -3.15 12.97
CA THR A 209 -21.83 -3.14 12.75
C THR A 209 -21.46 -4.07 11.61
N PHE A 210 -22.06 -5.27 11.55
CA PHE A 210 -21.84 -6.22 10.46
C PHE A 210 -22.32 -5.67 9.10
N TYR A 211 -23.50 -5.04 9.07
CA TYR A 211 -24.02 -4.41 7.85
C TYR A 211 -23.07 -3.31 7.33
N PHE A 212 -22.64 -2.40 8.20
CA PHE A 212 -21.68 -1.37 7.80
C PHE A 212 -20.36 -1.98 7.38
N PHE A 213 -19.81 -2.91 8.16
CA PHE A 213 -18.55 -3.59 7.85
C PHE A 213 -18.54 -4.23 6.47
N VAL A 214 -19.59 -4.98 6.11
CA VAL A 214 -19.68 -5.60 4.78
C VAL A 214 -19.83 -4.57 3.67
N HIS A 215 -20.48 -3.43 3.94
CA HIS A 215 -20.75 -2.39 2.95
C HIS A 215 -19.56 -1.44 2.73
N SER A 216 -18.80 -1.09 3.77
CA SER A 216 -17.63 -0.21 3.70
C SER A 216 -16.33 -0.95 3.36
N TYR A 217 -16.25 -2.26 3.59
CA TYR A 217 -15.04 -3.02 3.36
C TYR A 217 -14.60 -3.02 1.89
N SER A 218 -13.44 -2.41 1.63
CA SER A 218 -12.84 -2.30 0.31
C SER A 218 -11.89 -3.46 0.02
N THR A 219 -12.39 -4.51 -0.66
CA THR A 219 -11.52 -5.60 -1.15
C THR A 219 -10.40 -5.08 -2.07
N ARG A 220 -10.65 -3.99 -2.81
CA ARG A 220 -9.67 -3.40 -3.74
C ARG A 220 -8.47 -2.79 -3.00
N GLU A 221 -8.71 -2.07 -1.90
CA GLU A 221 -7.66 -1.47 -1.08
C GLU A 221 -6.76 -2.55 -0.48
N ARG A 222 -7.37 -3.60 0.08
CA ARG A 222 -6.65 -4.78 0.56
C ARG A 222 -5.78 -5.41 -0.53
N GLN A 223 -6.35 -5.70 -1.69
CA GLN A 223 -5.63 -6.33 -2.81
C GLN A 223 -4.44 -5.47 -3.28
N MET A 224 -4.58 -4.14 -3.28
CA MET A 224 -3.49 -3.23 -3.65
C MET A 224 -2.32 -3.31 -2.66
N ILE A 225 -2.61 -3.27 -1.35
CA ILE A 225 -1.58 -3.34 -0.30
C ILE A 225 -0.92 -4.73 -0.27
N GLU A 226 -1.70 -5.80 -0.42
CA GLU A 226 -1.18 -7.17 -0.53
C GLU A 226 -0.29 -7.33 -1.77
N ALA A 227 -0.67 -6.78 -2.93
CA ALA A 227 0.16 -6.80 -4.13
C ALA A 227 1.49 -6.05 -3.92
N GLY A 228 1.45 -4.87 -3.30
CA GLY A 228 2.66 -4.11 -2.95
C GLY A 228 3.57 -4.86 -1.97
N LYS A 229 3.00 -5.60 -1.02
CA LYS A 229 3.75 -6.50 -0.14
C LYS A 229 4.42 -7.64 -0.91
N CYS A 230 3.69 -8.33 -1.80
CA CYS A 230 4.27 -9.37 -2.64
C CYS A 230 5.42 -8.86 -3.52
N VAL A 231 5.33 -7.64 -4.06
CA VAL A 231 6.41 -7.02 -4.84
C VAL A 231 7.65 -6.79 -3.96
N LYS A 232 7.49 -6.22 -2.76
CA LYS A 232 8.60 -6.03 -1.79
C LYS A 232 9.28 -7.36 -1.41
N GLU A 233 8.50 -8.42 -1.26
CA GLU A 233 8.99 -9.78 -0.95
C GLU A 233 9.50 -10.55 -2.19
N LYS A 234 9.42 -9.96 -3.39
CA LYS A 234 9.70 -10.60 -4.68
C LYS A 234 8.87 -11.87 -4.96
N ASP A 235 7.68 -11.97 -4.36
CA ASP A 235 6.70 -13.02 -4.65
C ASP A 235 5.87 -12.68 -5.89
N TRP A 236 6.46 -12.91 -7.05
CA TRP A 236 5.83 -12.67 -8.34
C TRP A 236 4.62 -13.58 -8.63
N ASN A 237 4.53 -14.77 -7.98
CA ASN A 237 3.35 -15.62 -8.13
C ASN A 237 2.15 -15.01 -7.38
N GLY A 238 2.38 -14.53 -6.16
CA GLY A 238 1.39 -13.84 -5.34
C GLY A 238 0.81 -12.63 -6.09
N VAL A 239 1.66 -11.80 -6.69
CA VAL A 239 1.22 -10.66 -7.51
C VAL A 239 0.27 -11.11 -8.63
N LEU A 240 0.65 -12.09 -9.45
CA LEU A 240 -0.20 -12.57 -10.55
C LEU A 240 -1.51 -13.22 -10.07
N ALA A 241 -1.50 -13.89 -8.92
CA ALA A 241 -2.69 -14.48 -8.32
C ALA A 241 -3.69 -13.41 -7.84
N ILE A 242 -3.19 -12.31 -7.28
CA ILE A 242 -4.01 -11.14 -6.95
C ILE A 242 -4.48 -10.49 -8.27
N SER A 243 -3.62 -10.41 -9.28
CA SER A 243 -3.94 -9.82 -10.59
C SER A 243 -5.05 -10.50 -11.36
N ALA A 244 -5.17 -11.81 -11.24
CA ALA A 244 -6.29 -12.54 -11.82
C ALA A 244 -7.65 -12.24 -11.16
N ARG A 245 -7.66 -11.78 -9.90
CA ARG A 245 -8.89 -11.57 -9.11
C ARG A 245 -9.31 -10.10 -9.02
N TYR A 246 -8.42 -9.17 -9.38
CA TYR A 246 -8.66 -7.75 -9.26
C TYR A 246 -9.65 -7.27 -10.32
N GLN A 247 -10.73 -6.63 -9.88
CA GLN A 247 -11.76 -6.04 -10.74
C GLN A 247 -11.70 -4.52 -10.65
N GLY A 248 -10.85 -3.91 -11.48
CA GLY A 248 -10.69 -2.46 -11.56
C GLY A 248 -9.65 -2.01 -12.58
N THR A 249 -9.58 -0.70 -12.80
CA THR A 249 -8.57 -0.04 -13.64
C THR A 249 -7.69 0.82 -12.75
N ASN A 250 -6.51 0.31 -12.39
CA ASN A 250 -5.55 1.04 -11.55
C ASN A 250 -4.13 0.87 -12.12
N GLN A 251 -3.44 1.98 -12.35
CA GLN A 251 -2.10 2.02 -12.92
C GLN A 251 -1.08 1.24 -12.07
N LEU A 252 -1.12 1.40 -10.74
CA LEU A 252 -0.22 0.70 -9.81
C LEU A 252 -0.35 -0.81 -9.94
N PHE A 253 -1.57 -1.27 -10.20
CA PHE A 253 -1.86 -2.67 -10.35
C PHE A 253 -1.30 -3.24 -11.66
N SER A 254 -1.49 -2.54 -12.78
CA SER A 254 -0.86 -2.90 -14.06
C SER A 254 0.67 -2.85 -13.94
N TYR A 255 1.21 -1.88 -13.22
CA TYR A 255 2.64 -1.75 -12.92
C TYR A 255 3.23 -2.96 -12.20
N PHE A 256 2.62 -3.40 -11.09
CA PHE A 256 3.04 -4.60 -10.38
C PHE A 256 2.86 -5.87 -11.23
N THR A 257 1.76 -5.96 -11.97
CA THR A 257 1.48 -7.10 -12.86
C THR A 257 2.55 -7.25 -13.94
N ASN A 258 2.91 -6.14 -14.61
CA ASN A 258 3.90 -6.12 -15.68
C ASN A 258 5.29 -6.54 -15.17
N MET A 259 5.66 -6.11 -13.96
CA MET A 259 6.88 -6.54 -13.29
C MET A 259 6.87 -8.03 -12.96
N ALA A 260 5.77 -8.54 -12.42
CA ALA A 260 5.62 -9.97 -12.16
C ALA A 260 5.68 -10.80 -13.45
N LEU A 261 5.05 -10.34 -14.54
CA LEU A 261 5.13 -10.99 -15.85
C LEU A 261 6.57 -11.10 -16.35
N TYR A 262 7.39 -10.06 -16.18
CA TYR A 262 8.80 -10.11 -16.56
C TYR A 262 9.57 -11.17 -15.76
N HIS A 263 9.44 -11.16 -14.44
CA HIS A 263 10.14 -12.13 -13.59
C HIS A 263 9.67 -13.57 -13.79
N LYS A 264 8.46 -13.78 -14.32
CA LYS A 264 7.97 -15.09 -14.75
C LYS A 264 8.35 -15.46 -16.19
N GLY A 265 9.02 -14.58 -16.94
CA GLY A 265 9.35 -14.80 -18.35
C GLY A 265 8.11 -14.84 -19.25
N ARG A 266 7.03 -14.19 -18.81
CA ARG A 266 5.71 -14.21 -19.47
C ARG A 266 5.35 -12.87 -20.13
N MET A 267 6.11 -11.81 -19.87
CA MET A 267 5.86 -10.46 -20.41
C MET A 267 5.63 -10.43 -21.93
N PRO A 268 6.48 -11.02 -22.80
CA PRO A 268 6.27 -10.94 -24.24
C PRO A 268 5.18 -11.88 -24.78
N TYR A 269 4.49 -12.61 -23.90
CA TYR A 269 3.42 -13.56 -24.24
C TYR A 269 2.05 -13.14 -23.67
N ASP A 270 2.04 -12.57 -22.47
CA ASP A 270 0.83 -12.40 -21.66
C ASP A 270 0.52 -10.93 -21.31
N LEU A 271 1.30 -9.95 -21.81
CA LEU A 271 1.12 -8.52 -21.49
C LEU A 271 -0.34 -8.04 -21.64
N PHE A 272 -1.02 -8.48 -22.70
CA PHE A 272 -2.40 -8.08 -23.01
C PHE A 272 -3.48 -9.00 -22.46
N LYS A 273 -3.11 -10.09 -21.75
CA LYS A 273 -4.08 -10.86 -20.93
C LYS A 273 -4.61 -10.03 -19.76
N TYR A 274 -3.81 -9.05 -19.32
CA TYR A 274 -4.16 -8.11 -18.27
C TYR A 274 -4.53 -6.77 -18.90
N ALA A 275 -5.51 -6.08 -18.32
CA ALA A 275 -5.94 -4.79 -18.83
C ALA A 275 -4.82 -3.75 -18.69
N GLN A 276 -4.56 -3.00 -19.77
CA GLN A 276 -3.55 -1.94 -19.85
C GLN A 276 -4.21 -0.56 -20.06
N PRO A 277 -5.13 -0.11 -19.19
CA PRO A 277 -5.89 1.12 -19.41
C PRO A 277 -5.02 2.38 -19.44
N ALA A 278 -3.86 2.34 -18.77
CA ALA A 278 -2.89 3.44 -18.74
C ALA A 278 -1.88 3.38 -19.91
N GLY A 279 -2.02 2.41 -20.83
CA GLY A 279 -1.07 2.21 -21.93
C GLY A 279 0.36 2.08 -21.43
N VAL A 280 1.26 2.94 -21.90
CA VAL A 280 2.69 2.94 -21.53
C VAL A 280 2.91 3.24 -20.05
N GLU A 281 2.06 4.06 -19.45
CA GLU A 281 2.13 4.40 -18.02
C GLU A 281 1.78 3.19 -17.13
N SER A 282 1.35 2.07 -17.71
CA SER A 282 1.28 0.79 -16.98
C SER A 282 2.65 0.19 -16.66
N LEU A 283 3.74 0.64 -17.31
CA LEU A 283 5.10 0.13 -17.07
C LEU A 283 5.88 0.96 -16.05
N TYR A 284 5.49 2.21 -15.82
CA TYR A 284 6.14 3.14 -14.89
C TYR A 284 5.25 4.32 -14.54
N PHE A 285 5.67 5.07 -13.51
CA PHE A 285 5.04 6.34 -13.15
C PHE A 285 5.79 7.50 -13.81
N PRO A 286 5.20 8.23 -14.77
CA PRO A 286 5.78 9.47 -15.25
C PRO A 286 5.79 10.50 -14.12
N TRP A 287 6.85 11.30 -14.02
CA TRP A 287 6.91 12.33 -12.99
C TRP A 287 5.84 13.42 -13.25
N LYS A 288 4.79 13.43 -12.42
CA LYS A 288 3.66 14.36 -12.50
C LYS A 288 3.47 15.19 -11.23
N SER A 289 4.47 15.23 -10.35
CA SER A 289 4.36 15.83 -9.01
C SER A 289 3.23 15.25 -8.13
N ASP A 290 2.74 14.03 -8.41
CA ASP A 290 1.78 13.34 -7.54
C ASP A 290 2.51 12.67 -6.38
N SER A 291 2.38 13.25 -5.19
CA SER A 291 3.05 12.79 -3.98
C SER A 291 2.69 11.34 -3.63
N ARG A 292 1.49 10.87 -3.96
CA ARG A 292 1.03 9.50 -3.65
C ARG A 292 1.77 8.43 -4.45
N GLN A 293 2.32 8.78 -5.62
CA GLN A 293 3.06 7.85 -6.47
C GLN A 293 4.53 7.72 -6.05
N SER A 294 5.03 8.65 -5.23
CA SER A 294 6.44 8.72 -4.84
C SER A 294 6.92 7.43 -4.16
N GLU A 295 6.06 6.74 -3.42
CA GLU A 295 6.37 5.46 -2.76
C GLU A 295 6.73 4.36 -3.76
N TYR A 296 6.12 4.34 -4.95
CA TYR A 296 6.15 3.17 -5.85
C TYR A 296 7.10 3.31 -7.03
N GLY A 297 7.48 4.53 -7.43
CA GLY A 297 8.25 4.74 -8.66
C GLY A 297 9.64 4.09 -8.68
N HIS A 298 10.23 3.82 -7.52
CA HIS A 298 11.58 3.26 -7.42
C HIS A 298 11.70 1.81 -7.90
N PHE A 299 10.65 0.98 -7.81
CA PHE A 299 10.76 -0.48 -7.98
C PHE A 299 11.33 -0.87 -9.35
N ILE A 300 10.82 -0.26 -10.43
CA ILE A 300 11.27 -0.57 -11.80
C ILE A 300 12.72 -0.13 -12.03
N TYR A 301 13.11 1.03 -11.50
CA TYR A 301 14.48 1.52 -11.63
C TYR A 301 15.47 0.68 -10.81
N GLU A 302 15.03 0.14 -9.66
CA GLU A 302 15.81 -0.82 -8.89
C GLU A 302 16.07 -2.10 -9.69
N GLU A 303 15.02 -2.70 -10.27
CA GLU A 303 15.13 -3.94 -11.04
C GLU A 303 15.93 -3.77 -12.35
N LEU A 304 15.80 -2.60 -13.02
CA LEU A 304 16.64 -2.22 -14.18
C LEU A 304 18.09 -1.87 -13.80
N GLY A 305 18.41 -1.81 -12.50
CA GLY A 305 19.71 -1.41 -11.99
C GLY A 305 20.06 0.08 -12.20
N TYR A 306 19.07 0.89 -12.56
CA TYR A 306 19.21 2.33 -12.77
C TYR A 306 19.05 3.11 -11.45
N LEU A 307 19.95 2.81 -10.51
CA LEU A 307 19.81 3.15 -9.09
C LEU A 307 19.81 4.65 -8.77
N ASN A 308 20.32 5.51 -9.66
CA ASN A 308 20.21 6.96 -9.45
C ASN A 308 18.75 7.42 -9.50
N GLU A 309 17.94 6.87 -10.41
CA GLU A 309 16.52 7.17 -10.47
C GLU A 309 15.74 6.50 -9.34
N ALA A 310 16.09 5.25 -8.98
CA ALA A 310 15.52 4.61 -7.81
C ALA A 310 15.78 5.43 -6.53
N HIS A 311 17.00 5.97 -6.39
CA HIS A 311 17.36 6.88 -5.31
C HIS A 311 16.57 8.18 -5.33
N ARG A 312 16.38 8.83 -6.50
CA ARG A 312 15.55 10.04 -6.61
C ARG A 312 14.13 9.79 -6.10
N TRP A 313 13.49 8.71 -6.56
CA TRP A 313 12.15 8.33 -6.11
C TRP A 313 12.09 8.05 -4.61
N ALA A 314 13.04 7.29 -4.05
CA ALA A 314 13.09 7.04 -2.61
C ALA A 314 13.32 8.32 -1.78
N PHE A 315 14.08 9.27 -2.32
CA PHE A 315 14.29 10.57 -1.67
C PHE A 315 13.02 11.43 -1.72
N GLU A 316 12.31 11.46 -2.85
CA GLU A 316 11.01 12.11 -2.97
C GLU A 316 9.99 11.50 -2.00
N ALA A 317 9.92 10.16 -1.91
CA ALA A 317 9.07 9.46 -0.96
C ALA A 317 9.41 9.84 0.50
N MET A 318 10.69 9.96 0.84
CA MET A 318 11.12 10.41 2.15
C MET A 318 10.69 11.86 2.45
N VAL A 319 10.69 12.74 1.44
CA VAL A 319 10.21 14.12 1.60
C VAL A 319 8.69 14.16 1.82
N VAL A 320 7.93 13.31 1.12
CA VAL A 320 6.47 13.25 1.21
C VAL A 320 5.99 12.58 2.50
N PHE A 321 6.51 11.39 2.80
CA PHE A 321 6.02 10.52 3.88
C PHE A 321 6.90 10.56 5.13
N GLY A 322 8.06 11.21 5.07
CA GLY A 322 9.02 11.29 6.16
C GLY A 322 10.02 10.13 6.21
N GLU A 323 10.76 10.08 7.32
CA GLU A 323 11.82 9.11 7.60
C GLU A 323 11.22 7.75 8.04
N THR A 324 10.48 7.09 7.16
CA THR A 324 9.92 5.75 7.41
C THR A 324 10.97 4.66 7.23
N ALA A 325 10.75 3.49 7.81
CA ALA A 325 11.69 2.38 7.66
C ALA A 325 11.94 1.98 6.19
N PRO A 326 10.91 1.84 5.31
CA PRO A 326 11.13 1.52 3.90
C PRO A 326 11.95 2.58 3.16
N ASN A 327 11.65 3.87 3.40
CA ASN A 327 12.35 4.98 2.75
C ASN A 327 13.83 5.02 3.15
N LEU A 328 14.11 4.94 4.45
CA LEU A 328 15.47 4.90 4.97
C LEU A 328 16.23 3.67 4.45
N THR A 329 15.63 2.49 4.50
CA THR A 329 16.24 1.26 3.99
C THR A 329 16.59 1.36 2.51
N ASN A 330 15.69 1.86 1.66
CA ASN A 330 15.96 2.05 0.24
C ASN A 330 17.10 3.07 0.01
N LEU A 331 17.07 4.21 0.70
CA LEU A 331 18.14 5.21 0.60
C LEU A 331 19.49 4.66 1.07
N ILE A 332 19.54 3.84 2.12
CA ILE A 332 20.75 3.15 2.56
C ILE A 332 21.25 2.21 1.45
N ARG A 333 20.39 1.31 0.96
CA ARG A 333 20.73 0.31 -0.07
C ARG A 333 21.28 0.98 -1.34
N TYR A 334 20.59 1.99 -1.85
CA TYR A 334 21.01 2.68 -3.08
C TYR A 334 22.28 3.49 -2.90
N ASN A 335 22.49 4.14 -1.76
CA ASN A 335 23.73 4.88 -1.52
C ASN A 335 24.93 3.94 -1.34
N ILE A 336 24.77 2.77 -0.72
CA ILE A 336 25.84 1.75 -0.66
C ILE A 336 26.21 1.32 -2.08
N ALA A 337 25.23 0.92 -2.89
CA ALA A 337 25.47 0.40 -4.23
C ALA A 337 25.97 1.45 -5.24
N ASN A 338 25.66 2.73 -5.03
CA ASN A 338 26.22 3.85 -5.79
C ASN A 338 27.57 4.35 -5.24
N ASN A 339 28.23 3.60 -4.34
CA ASN A 339 29.50 3.95 -3.71
C ASN A 339 29.49 5.31 -2.98
N ARG A 340 28.40 5.62 -2.25
CA ARG A 340 28.23 6.82 -1.42
C ARG A 340 28.12 6.46 0.08
N PRO A 341 29.17 5.87 0.69
CA PRO A 341 29.09 5.31 2.03
C PRO A 341 28.79 6.36 3.11
N LEU A 342 29.30 7.58 2.98
CA LEU A 342 29.05 8.65 3.95
C LEU A 342 27.57 9.07 4.00
N VAL A 343 26.90 9.08 2.85
CA VAL A 343 25.46 9.39 2.76
C VAL A 343 24.66 8.23 3.35
N ALA A 344 25.00 6.99 2.98
CA ALA A 344 24.38 5.80 3.56
C ALA A 344 24.52 5.76 5.09
N GLN A 345 25.69 6.10 5.64
CA GLN A 345 25.94 6.13 7.09
C GLN A 345 24.99 7.08 7.82
N ARG A 346 24.64 8.23 7.22
CA ARG A 346 23.68 9.18 7.82
C ARG A 346 22.31 8.51 8.04
N PHE A 347 21.79 7.83 7.02
CA PHE A 347 20.50 7.14 7.12
C PHE A 347 20.58 5.91 8.05
N ILE A 348 21.70 5.17 8.02
CA ILE A 348 21.97 4.06 8.96
C ILE A 348 21.90 4.55 10.41
N ASN A 349 22.51 5.70 10.72
CA ASN A 349 22.52 6.26 12.08
C ASN A 349 21.12 6.63 12.59
N ILE A 350 20.20 7.01 11.70
CA ILE A 350 18.79 7.24 12.03
C ILE A 350 18.12 5.89 12.30
N LEU A 351 18.19 4.96 11.35
CA LEU A 351 17.51 3.65 11.44
C LEU A 351 17.97 2.82 12.64
N LYS A 352 19.23 2.95 13.07
CA LYS A 352 19.78 2.31 14.29
C LYS A 352 19.09 2.72 15.60
N GLN A 353 18.38 3.84 15.62
CA GLN A 353 17.65 4.32 16.81
C GLN A 353 16.26 3.67 16.94
N SER A 354 15.83 2.89 15.96
CA SER A 354 14.59 2.11 16.03
C SER A 354 14.76 0.85 16.88
N LEU A 355 13.66 0.24 17.32
CA LEU A 355 13.70 -1.04 18.03
C LEU A 355 13.90 -2.22 17.06
N PHE A 356 13.02 -2.34 16.06
CA PHE A 356 12.94 -3.55 15.21
C PHE A 356 13.87 -3.51 13.98
N TYR A 357 14.22 -2.33 13.45
CA TYR A 357 15.10 -2.19 12.28
C TYR A 357 16.58 -2.02 12.62
N LYS A 358 16.94 -1.92 13.91
CA LYS A 358 18.32 -1.73 14.36
C LYS A 358 19.27 -2.84 13.88
N LYS A 359 18.84 -4.09 13.91
CA LYS A 359 19.67 -5.24 13.49
C LYS A 359 19.99 -5.16 12.00
N GLU A 360 19.01 -4.81 11.18
CA GLU A 360 19.15 -4.62 9.74
C GLU A 360 20.07 -3.42 9.43
N ALA A 361 19.90 -2.29 10.13
CA ALA A 361 20.77 -1.12 9.98
C ALA A 361 22.24 -1.43 10.27
N ILE A 362 22.53 -2.25 11.30
CA ILE A 362 23.89 -2.72 11.61
C ILE A 362 24.42 -3.64 10.50
N ALA A 363 23.57 -4.47 9.88
CA ALA A 363 23.97 -5.31 8.77
C ALA A 363 24.37 -4.46 7.55
N TYR A 364 23.62 -3.39 7.23
CA TYR A 364 23.99 -2.46 6.16
C TYR A 364 25.28 -1.70 6.44
N GLU A 365 25.54 -1.31 7.68
CA GLU A 365 26.79 -0.65 8.05
C GLU A 365 28.01 -1.53 7.72
N ARG A 366 27.92 -2.84 7.97
CA ARG A 366 28.98 -3.80 7.63
C ARG A 366 29.20 -3.94 6.11
N MET A 367 28.23 -3.56 5.29
CA MET A 367 28.31 -3.59 3.83
C MET A 367 28.92 -2.31 3.23
N LEU A 368 29.08 -1.24 4.02
CA LEU A 368 29.64 0.03 3.52
C LEU A 368 31.01 -0.12 2.84
N PRO A 369 31.98 -0.89 3.38
CA PRO A 369 33.29 -1.03 2.75
C PRO A 369 33.26 -1.80 1.43
N SER A 370 32.31 -2.74 1.26
CA SER A 370 32.22 -3.56 0.06
C SER A 370 31.51 -2.85 -1.10
N GLY A 371 30.68 -1.84 -0.80
CA GLY A 371 29.81 -1.18 -1.78
C GLY A 371 28.77 -2.11 -2.42
N LYS A 372 28.60 -3.33 -1.89
CA LYS A 372 27.75 -4.37 -2.47
C LYS A 372 26.59 -4.70 -1.55
N VAL A 373 25.38 -4.50 -2.07
CA VAL A 373 24.13 -4.91 -1.43
C VAL A 373 23.60 -6.15 -2.14
N PRO A 374 23.34 -7.26 -1.43
CA PRO A 374 22.76 -8.46 -2.04
C PRO A 374 21.47 -8.17 -2.81
N GLY A 375 21.34 -8.74 -4.00
CA GLY A 375 20.14 -8.62 -4.84
C GLY A 375 19.99 -7.28 -5.58
N LEU A 376 20.96 -6.37 -5.48
CA LEU A 376 20.93 -5.07 -6.16
C LEU A 376 21.99 -5.03 -7.27
N LYS A 377 21.57 -4.81 -8.52
CA LYS A 377 22.48 -4.59 -9.67
C LYS A 377 22.67 -3.08 -9.84
N ALA A 378 23.90 -2.59 -9.77
CA ALA A 378 24.21 -1.19 -10.05
C ALA A 378 24.79 -1.07 -11.46
N LEU A 379 24.29 -0.11 -12.22
CA LEU A 379 24.80 0.19 -13.56
C LEU A 379 26.20 0.85 -13.45
N SER A 380 27.26 0.15 -13.90
CA SER A 380 28.67 0.48 -13.63
C SER A 380 29.15 1.81 -14.24
N HIS A 381 29.69 2.74 -13.46
CA HIS A 381 30.19 4.04 -13.95
C HIS A 381 31.10 3.90 -15.20
N GLN A 382 30.89 4.74 -16.22
CA GLN A 382 31.73 4.79 -17.41
C GLN A 382 32.68 5.98 -17.30
N GLU A 383 33.96 5.69 -17.05
CA GLU A 383 35.01 6.70 -17.05
C GLU A 383 35.07 7.40 -18.42
N GLY A 384 35.27 8.72 -18.40
CA GLY A 384 35.46 9.52 -19.62
C GLY A 384 34.19 9.88 -20.39
N LYS A 385 32.99 9.47 -19.95
CA LYS A 385 31.73 9.95 -20.52
C LYS A 385 31.06 11.03 -19.66
N PRO A 386 30.43 12.05 -20.27
CA PRO A 386 29.73 13.09 -19.53
C PRO A 386 28.56 12.50 -18.73
N ALA A 387 28.22 13.15 -17.62
CA ALA A 387 27.04 12.80 -16.84
C ALA A 387 25.78 12.91 -17.71
N ARG A 388 24.98 11.84 -17.75
CA ARG A 388 23.68 11.82 -18.41
C ARG A 388 22.60 12.07 -17.38
N PHE A 389 21.71 13.02 -17.67
CA PHE A 389 20.48 13.20 -16.91
C PHE A 389 19.42 12.22 -17.41
N ALA A 390 18.75 11.54 -16.48
CA ALA A 390 17.67 10.63 -16.80
C ALA A 390 16.42 11.41 -17.26
N ASN A 391 15.69 10.84 -18.22
CA ASN A 391 14.37 11.33 -18.58
C ASN A 391 13.32 10.85 -17.58
N VAL A 392 12.91 11.75 -16.68
CA VAL A 392 11.93 11.45 -15.62
C VAL A 392 10.47 11.40 -16.13
N MET A 393 10.24 11.88 -17.36
CA MET A 393 8.90 11.95 -17.97
C MET A 393 8.60 10.73 -18.83
N ASN A 394 9.64 10.09 -19.40
CA ASN A 394 9.48 9.00 -20.35
C ASN A 394 10.54 7.92 -20.13
N LEU A 395 10.08 6.69 -19.84
CA LEU A 395 10.94 5.53 -19.63
C LEU A 395 11.60 5.01 -20.92
N GLY A 396 10.97 5.16 -22.09
CA GLY A 396 11.45 4.61 -23.37
C GLY A 396 12.91 4.98 -23.73
N PRO A 397 13.30 6.27 -23.69
CA PRO A 397 14.69 6.69 -23.89
C PRO A 397 15.68 6.11 -22.86
N GLU A 398 15.23 5.86 -21.63
CA GLU A 398 16.06 5.22 -20.60
C GLU A 398 16.26 3.74 -20.91
N LEU A 399 15.20 3.03 -21.30
CA LEU A 399 15.28 1.61 -21.69
C LEU A 399 16.17 1.41 -22.92
N ARG A 400 16.07 2.29 -23.92
CA ARG A 400 16.95 2.26 -25.10
C ARG A 400 18.42 2.45 -24.70
N TYR A 401 18.69 3.44 -23.85
CA TYR A 401 20.03 3.67 -23.32
C TYR A 401 20.58 2.46 -22.56
N LEU A 402 19.75 1.80 -21.73
CA LEU A 402 20.15 0.59 -21.01
C LEU A 402 20.47 -0.56 -21.98
N CYS A 403 19.66 -0.78 -23.02
CA CYS A 403 19.91 -1.78 -24.04
C CYS A 403 21.18 -1.52 -24.86
N GLU A 404 21.53 -0.24 -25.09
CA GLU A 404 22.78 0.15 -25.76
C GLU A 404 24.00 -0.04 -24.85
N ARG A 405 23.82 0.11 -23.55
CA ARG A 405 24.89 -0.02 -22.55
C ARG A 405 25.20 -1.47 -22.20
N ASP A 406 24.18 -2.31 -22.09
CA ASP A 406 24.29 -3.74 -21.79
C ASP A 406 23.34 -4.52 -22.71
N SER A 407 23.89 -5.07 -23.80
CA SER A 407 23.13 -5.87 -24.76
C SER A 407 22.65 -7.20 -24.20
N SER A 408 23.15 -7.61 -23.02
CA SER A 408 22.72 -8.82 -22.31
C SER A 408 21.61 -8.55 -21.30
N ASP A 409 21.16 -7.30 -21.15
CA ASP A 409 20.09 -6.94 -20.23
C ASP A 409 18.71 -7.26 -20.84
N ARG A 410 18.21 -8.45 -20.52
CA ARG A 410 16.90 -8.93 -21.00
C ARG A 410 15.76 -8.06 -20.48
N MET A 411 15.88 -7.48 -19.27
CA MET A 411 14.81 -6.67 -18.69
C MET A 411 14.64 -5.38 -19.46
N ALA A 412 15.75 -4.67 -19.70
CA ALA A 412 15.73 -3.46 -20.49
C ALA A 412 15.15 -3.72 -21.89
N PHE A 413 15.51 -4.85 -22.52
CA PHE A 413 14.96 -5.24 -23.81
C PHE A 413 13.46 -5.53 -23.76
N GLU A 414 13.00 -6.43 -22.89
CA GLU A 414 11.57 -6.81 -22.85
C GLU A 414 10.69 -5.61 -22.48
N TYR A 415 11.12 -4.76 -21.53
CA TYR A 415 10.42 -3.52 -21.20
C TYR A 415 10.44 -2.51 -22.35
N LEU A 416 11.54 -2.37 -23.10
CA LEU A 416 11.59 -1.50 -24.28
C LEU A 416 10.57 -1.96 -25.33
N MET A 417 10.53 -3.27 -25.59
CA MET A 417 9.59 -3.83 -26.55
C MET A 417 8.15 -3.62 -26.07
N SER A 418 7.86 -3.84 -24.79
CA SER A 418 6.53 -3.56 -24.22
C SER A 418 6.15 -2.08 -24.27
N ASP A 419 7.07 -1.15 -24.00
CA ASP A 419 6.85 0.30 -24.13
C ASP A 419 6.47 0.67 -25.57
N LEU A 420 7.17 0.10 -26.55
CA LEU A 420 6.92 0.34 -27.97
C LEU A 420 5.58 -0.27 -28.43
N LEU A 421 5.19 -1.44 -27.93
CA LEU A 421 3.87 -2.02 -28.20
C LEU A 421 2.75 -1.20 -27.56
N LEU A 422 2.87 -0.84 -26.29
CA LEU A 422 1.86 -0.08 -25.57
C LEU A 422 1.69 1.34 -26.15
N SER A 423 2.76 1.96 -26.66
CA SER A 423 2.73 3.27 -27.33
C SER A 423 2.36 3.21 -28.82
N ASN A 424 2.06 2.02 -29.36
CA ASN A 424 1.81 1.80 -30.80
C ASN A 424 2.95 2.31 -31.72
N GLN A 425 4.20 2.14 -31.31
CA GLN A 425 5.39 2.50 -32.08
C GLN A 425 5.96 1.29 -32.85
N VAL A 426 5.13 0.66 -33.69
CA VAL A 426 5.46 -0.60 -34.40
C VAL A 426 6.73 -0.50 -35.25
N VAL A 427 6.99 0.64 -35.90
CA VAL A 427 8.22 0.85 -36.70
C VAL A 427 9.46 0.75 -35.80
N ARG A 428 9.46 1.48 -34.67
CA ARG A 428 10.56 1.45 -33.70
C ARG A 428 10.69 0.12 -32.98
N PHE A 429 9.58 -0.60 -32.78
CA PHE A 429 9.60 -1.98 -32.30
C PHE A 429 10.43 -2.87 -33.24
N VAL A 430 10.18 -2.80 -34.55
CA VAL A 430 10.93 -3.59 -35.56
C VAL A 430 12.41 -3.20 -35.61
N GLU A 431 12.73 -1.90 -35.53
CA GLU A 431 14.12 -1.41 -35.44
C GLU A 431 14.89 -2.03 -34.25
N ASN A 432 14.21 -2.35 -33.15
CA ASN A 432 14.82 -2.93 -31.95
C ASN A 432 14.70 -4.46 -31.88
N LEU A 433 13.85 -5.08 -32.71
CA LEU A 433 13.59 -6.53 -32.67
C LEU A 433 14.85 -7.36 -32.89
N GLY A 434 15.81 -6.89 -33.68
CA GLY A 434 17.08 -7.59 -33.91
C GLY A 434 17.86 -7.92 -32.63
N ARG A 435 17.69 -7.13 -31.56
CA ARG A 435 18.31 -7.35 -30.24
C ARG A 435 17.86 -8.67 -29.59
N ILE A 436 16.71 -9.21 -29.99
CA ILE A 436 16.19 -10.49 -29.47
C ILE A 436 17.18 -11.65 -29.64
N ARG A 437 18.06 -11.57 -30.64
CA ARG A 437 19.07 -12.59 -30.96
C ARG A 437 20.13 -12.74 -29.85
N ALA A 438 20.26 -11.77 -28.95
CA ALA A 438 21.14 -11.85 -27.79
C ALA A 438 20.59 -12.76 -26.67
N PHE A 439 19.33 -13.19 -26.78
CA PHE A 439 18.62 -13.93 -25.73
C PHE A 439 18.09 -15.28 -26.23
N SER A 440 17.95 -16.22 -25.32
CA SER A 440 17.42 -17.55 -25.62
C SER A 440 15.89 -17.57 -25.51
N TYR A 441 15.21 -17.40 -26.64
CA TYR A 441 13.77 -17.64 -26.77
C TYR A 441 13.51 -18.94 -27.55
N PRO A 442 12.56 -19.80 -27.14
CA PRO A 442 12.23 -21.02 -27.88
C PRO A 442 11.71 -20.74 -29.30
N ALA A 443 10.97 -19.66 -29.45
CA ALA A 443 10.45 -19.12 -30.69
C ALA A 443 10.19 -17.62 -30.51
N LEU A 444 9.96 -16.90 -31.60
CA LEU A 444 9.54 -15.50 -31.53
C LEU A 444 8.27 -15.40 -30.65
N PRO A 445 8.28 -14.60 -29.57
CA PRO A 445 7.13 -14.50 -28.69
C PRO A 445 5.85 -14.09 -29.41
N THR A 446 4.71 -14.62 -28.97
CA THR A 446 3.42 -14.44 -29.65
C THR A 446 3.09 -12.98 -29.89
N LEU A 447 3.23 -12.12 -28.88
CA LEU A 447 2.90 -10.70 -29.02
C LEU A 447 3.86 -9.97 -29.96
N TYR A 448 5.11 -10.42 -30.03
CA TYR A 448 6.10 -9.85 -30.94
C TYR A 448 5.82 -10.27 -32.38
N GLU A 449 5.39 -11.51 -32.60
CA GLU A 449 4.96 -12.00 -33.90
C GLU A 449 3.66 -11.31 -34.37
N GLU A 450 2.71 -11.09 -33.47
CA GLU A 450 1.47 -10.33 -33.74
C GLU A 450 1.78 -8.90 -34.19
N ALA A 451 2.73 -8.21 -33.53
CA ALA A 451 3.17 -6.87 -33.89
C ALA A 451 4.01 -6.83 -35.18
N LEU A 452 4.89 -7.80 -35.38
CA LEU A 452 5.66 -7.96 -36.62
C LEU A 452 4.73 -8.17 -37.82
N TYR A 453 3.61 -8.89 -37.65
CA TYR A 453 2.62 -9.05 -38.69
C TYR A 453 1.90 -7.74 -39.04
N ILE A 454 1.60 -6.89 -38.05
CA ILE A 454 1.06 -5.54 -38.32
C ILE A 454 2.05 -4.72 -39.14
N TYR A 455 3.35 -4.76 -38.81
CA TYR A 455 4.37 -4.10 -39.62
C TYR A 455 4.39 -4.63 -41.05
N LYS A 456 4.34 -5.95 -41.23
CA LYS A 456 4.30 -6.60 -42.56
C LYS A 456 3.16 -6.10 -43.43
N LEU A 457 1.98 -5.85 -42.87
CA LEU A 457 0.82 -5.35 -43.61
C LEU A 457 1.01 -3.91 -44.13
N GLY A 458 1.92 -3.14 -43.53
CA GLY A 458 2.17 -1.74 -43.85
C GLY A 458 3.36 -1.47 -44.77
N VAL A 459 4.16 -2.49 -45.13
CA VAL A 459 5.37 -2.35 -45.94
C VAL A 459 5.37 -3.32 -47.12
N ASP A 460 6.22 -3.05 -48.13
CA ASP A 460 6.43 -3.97 -49.25
C ASP A 460 7.27 -5.21 -48.84
N GLU A 461 7.18 -6.27 -49.65
CA GLU A 461 7.86 -7.54 -49.37
C GLU A 461 9.38 -7.41 -49.27
N LYS A 462 10.00 -6.52 -50.07
CA LYS A 462 11.46 -6.35 -50.05
C LYS A 462 11.90 -5.72 -48.72
N THR A 463 11.18 -4.69 -48.27
CA THR A 463 11.41 -4.06 -46.96
C THR A 463 11.24 -5.06 -45.83
N PHE A 464 10.17 -5.86 -45.84
CA PHE A 464 9.95 -6.89 -44.81
C PHE A 464 11.04 -7.98 -44.80
N ASN A 465 11.39 -8.52 -45.96
CA ASN A 465 12.38 -9.60 -46.08
C ASN A 465 13.78 -9.18 -45.59
N SER A 466 14.12 -7.89 -45.68
CA SER A 466 15.39 -7.35 -45.19
C SER A 466 15.61 -7.50 -43.67
N LEU A 467 14.53 -7.66 -42.90
CA LEU A 467 14.59 -7.81 -41.44
C LEU A 467 15.18 -9.17 -41.00
N GLY A 468 15.11 -10.18 -41.87
CA GLY A 468 15.53 -11.54 -41.54
C GLY A 468 14.64 -12.21 -40.47
N PHE A 469 13.37 -11.83 -40.40
CA PHE A 469 12.36 -12.47 -39.55
C PHE A 469 11.20 -12.99 -40.41
N ASN A 470 10.56 -14.06 -39.97
CA ASN A 470 9.39 -14.65 -40.61
C ASN A 470 8.19 -14.63 -39.66
N VAL A 471 6.99 -14.51 -40.21
CA VAL A 471 5.72 -14.67 -39.47
C VAL A 471 5.16 -16.05 -39.76
N SER A 472 4.80 -16.78 -38.71
CA SER A 472 4.21 -18.11 -38.77
C SER A 472 2.85 -18.10 -39.48
N LYS A 473 2.53 -19.20 -40.17
CA LYS A 473 1.19 -19.39 -40.77
C LYS A 473 0.09 -19.35 -39.73
N GLN A 474 0.38 -19.74 -38.49
CA GLN A 474 -0.57 -19.71 -37.37
C GLN A 474 -0.97 -18.27 -37.03
N THR A 475 -0.02 -17.34 -36.95
CA THR A 475 -0.31 -15.93 -36.65
C THR A 475 -1.08 -15.27 -37.79
N VAL A 476 -0.76 -15.57 -39.05
CA VAL A 476 -1.54 -15.11 -40.22
C VAL A 476 -3.00 -15.61 -40.14
N ASN A 477 -3.20 -16.89 -39.84
CA ASN A 477 -4.54 -17.47 -39.72
C ASN A 477 -5.33 -16.88 -38.54
N ARG A 478 -4.67 -16.66 -37.39
CA ARG A 478 -5.25 -15.97 -36.22
C ARG A 478 -5.71 -14.55 -36.60
N PHE A 479 -4.90 -13.79 -37.33
CA PHE A 479 -5.28 -12.44 -37.74
C PHE A 479 -6.47 -12.45 -38.71
N ASN A 480 -6.50 -13.37 -39.66
CA ASN A 480 -7.63 -13.50 -40.59
C ASN A 480 -8.94 -13.83 -39.85
N ALA A 481 -8.88 -14.70 -38.84
CA ALA A 481 -10.03 -15.00 -37.98
C ALA A 481 -10.46 -13.78 -37.16
N TYR A 482 -9.51 -13.06 -36.54
CA TYR A 482 -9.75 -11.80 -35.83
C TYR A 482 -10.45 -10.77 -36.74
N TYR A 483 -9.93 -10.56 -37.94
CA TYR A 483 -10.46 -9.59 -38.90
C TYR A 483 -11.87 -9.96 -39.39
N LYS A 484 -12.14 -11.27 -39.57
CA LYS A 484 -13.48 -11.77 -39.93
C LYS A 484 -14.51 -11.49 -38.82
N LEU A 485 -14.15 -11.71 -37.55
CA LEU A 485 -15.02 -11.40 -36.41
C LEU A 485 -15.20 -9.90 -36.21
N LEU A 486 -14.14 -9.12 -36.41
CA LEU A 486 -14.21 -7.66 -36.37
C LEU A 486 -15.23 -7.13 -37.40
N LYS A 487 -15.20 -7.66 -38.63
CA LYS A 487 -16.15 -7.30 -39.69
C LYS A 487 -17.57 -7.78 -39.45
N SER A 488 -17.78 -8.90 -38.76
CA SER A 488 -19.12 -9.41 -38.46
C SER A 488 -19.82 -8.64 -37.33
N GLY A 489 -19.09 -7.83 -36.57
CA GLY A 489 -19.64 -7.05 -35.45
C GLY A 489 -19.89 -7.86 -34.17
N ASN A 490 -19.48 -9.13 -34.11
CA ASN A 490 -19.67 -9.97 -32.92
C ASN A 490 -18.61 -9.65 -31.84
N MET A 491 -18.82 -8.56 -31.11
CA MET A 491 -17.88 -8.03 -30.12
C MET A 491 -17.65 -8.97 -28.92
N GLN A 492 -18.64 -9.78 -28.55
CA GLN A 492 -18.52 -10.73 -27.44
C GLN A 492 -17.54 -11.85 -27.79
N LEU A 493 -17.73 -12.54 -28.93
CA LEU A 493 -16.81 -13.58 -29.38
C LEU A 493 -15.42 -13.02 -29.72
N LEU A 494 -15.36 -11.80 -30.26
CA LEU A 494 -14.09 -11.13 -30.56
C LEU A 494 -13.26 -10.93 -29.27
N LYS A 495 -13.90 -10.44 -28.21
CA LYS A 495 -13.24 -10.25 -26.91
C LYS A 495 -12.86 -11.60 -26.27
N GLU A 496 -13.72 -12.59 -26.36
CA GLU A 496 -13.47 -13.92 -25.78
C GLU A 496 -12.29 -14.64 -26.44
N GLN A 497 -12.18 -14.56 -27.77
CA GLN A 497 -11.13 -15.28 -28.52
C GLN A 497 -9.83 -14.50 -28.70
N PHE A 498 -9.91 -13.17 -28.76
CA PHE A 498 -8.78 -12.31 -29.13
C PHE A 498 -8.53 -11.17 -28.15
N GLY A 499 -9.23 -11.12 -27.01
CA GLY A 499 -9.09 -10.06 -26.01
C GLY A 499 -7.69 -9.91 -25.43
N ASP A 500 -6.87 -10.95 -25.54
CA ASP A 500 -5.48 -11.00 -25.07
C ASP A 500 -4.43 -10.71 -26.16
N THR A 501 -4.86 -10.30 -27.36
CA THR A 501 -3.95 -10.02 -28.48
C THR A 501 -3.53 -8.55 -28.56
N TYR A 502 -2.38 -8.31 -29.16
CA TYR A 502 -1.94 -6.96 -29.49
C TYR A 502 -2.95 -6.23 -30.39
N TRP A 503 -3.60 -6.96 -31.30
CA TRP A 503 -4.59 -6.38 -32.22
C TRP A 503 -5.83 -5.88 -31.50
N TYR A 504 -6.36 -6.67 -30.56
CA TYR A 504 -7.49 -6.22 -29.75
C TYR A 504 -7.11 -5.02 -28.90
N TYR A 505 -5.90 -5.04 -28.30
CA TYR A 505 -5.39 -3.90 -27.55
C TYR A 505 -5.43 -2.61 -28.38
N LEU A 506 -4.83 -2.64 -29.58
CA LEU A 506 -4.77 -1.49 -30.48
C LEU A 506 -6.15 -0.96 -30.91
N ASN A 507 -7.12 -1.84 -31.17
CA ASN A 507 -8.43 -1.42 -31.66
C ASN A 507 -9.37 -0.90 -30.58
N PHE A 508 -9.28 -1.44 -29.35
CA PHE A 508 -10.34 -1.24 -28.35
C PHE A 508 -9.87 -0.68 -27.01
N THR A 509 -8.58 -0.76 -26.70
CA THR A 509 -8.09 -0.40 -25.35
C THR A 509 -6.96 0.62 -25.34
N SER A 510 -6.20 0.74 -26.45
CA SER A 510 -5.03 1.62 -26.52
C SER A 510 -5.44 3.09 -26.36
N PRO A 511 -4.86 3.82 -25.39
CA PRO A 511 -5.10 5.25 -25.23
C PRO A 511 -4.43 6.09 -26.34
N TYR A 512 -3.52 5.50 -27.12
CA TYR A 512 -2.78 6.17 -28.20
C TYR A 512 -3.46 6.01 -29.57
N GLY A 513 -4.69 5.49 -29.60
CA GLY A 513 -5.56 5.40 -30.78
C GLY A 513 -5.43 4.10 -31.58
N SER A 514 -6.43 3.84 -32.43
CA SER A 514 -6.55 2.68 -33.30
C SER A 514 -5.84 2.93 -34.63
N LYS A 515 -4.59 2.49 -34.76
CA LYS A 515 -3.89 2.51 -36.06
C LYS A 515 -3.37 1.12 -36.39
N ILE A 516 -4.28 0.16 -36.58
CA ILE A 516 -3.93 -1.13 -37.19
C ILE A 516 -3.80 -0.95 -38.71
N ILE A 517 -4.58 -0.05 -39.31
CA ILE A 517 -4.63 0.17 -40.77
C ILE A 517 -5.11 1.62 -41.03
N ASN A 518 -4.26 2.47 -41.60
CA ASN A 518 -4.74 3.53 -42.50
C ASN A 518 -4.37 3.06 -43.91
N LYS A 519 -5.36 2.63 -44.68
CA LYS A 519 -5.27 2.71 -46.13
C LYS A 519 -6.06 3.94 -46.55
#